data_AF-A0A085BAL7-F1
#
_entry.id   AF-A0A085BAL7-F1
#
_cell.length_a   1.000
_cell.length_b   1.000
_cell.length_c   1.000
_cell.angle_alpha   90.00
_cell.angle_beta   90.00
_cell.angle_gamma   90.00
#
_symmetry.space_group_name_H-M   'P 1'
#
loop_
_entity.id
_entity.type
_entity.pdbx_description
1 polymer ?
#
loop_
_entity_poly.entity_id
_entity_poly.type
_entity_poly.pdbx_seq_one_letter_code
_entity_poly.pdbx_strand_id
1 'polypeptide(L)'
;MTKNLPFIYLVLAACVAMAVSFYRTVLFQIYGFDSVIVGCLPNFTAVLLISLIFNLAKKSKKDSNPLKVSVMGTGTMVFYELIQTFIQGRTFDWFDIFASLIGGVFVYTILLMARQKN
;
A
#
# COMPACT_ATOMS: atom_id res chain seq x y z
N MET A 1 -9.81 20.86 -11.52
CA MET A 1 -8.91 20.54 -10.39
C MET A 1 -8.84 19.05 -10.03
N THR A 2 -9.82 18.21 -10.39
CA THR A 2 -9.94 16.82 -9.90
C THR A 2 -9.08 15.76 -10.63
N LYS A 3 -8.54 16.04 -11.82
CA LYS A 3 -7.71 15.07 -12.57
C LYS A 3 -6.38 14.74 -11.87
N ASN A 4 -5.93 15.61 -10.96
CA ASN A 4 -4.64 15.50 -10.28
C ASN A 4 -4.73 14.83 -8.91
N LEU A 5 -5.94 14.59 -8.37
CA LEU A 5 -6.13 13.99 -7.05
C LEU A 5 -5.43 12.62 -6.86
N PRO A 6 -5.56 11.64 -7.79
CA PRO A 6 -4.83 10.38 -7.67
C PRO A 6 -3.32 10.54 -7.82
N PHE A 7 -2.86 11.55 -8.56
CA PHE A 7 -1.44 11.87 -8.68
C PHE A 7 -0.90 12.50 -7.39
N ILE A 8 -1.67 13.38 -6.75
CA ILE A 8 -1.34 13.96 -5.44
C ILE A 8 -1.28 12.84 -4.39
N TYR A 9 -2.24 11.91 -4.37
CA TYR A 9 -2.19 10.76 -3.49
C TYR A 9 -1.00 9.83 -3.77
N LEU A 10 -0.60 9.67 -5.03
CA LEU A 10 0.61 8.91 -5.37
C LEU A 10 1.87 9.59 -4.82
N VAL A 11 2.02 10.91 -5.05
CA VAL A 11 3.18 11.67 -4.56
C VAL A 11 3.23 11.62 -3.03
N LEU A 12 2.10 11.80 -2.36
CA LEU A 12 2.01 11.66 -0.91
C LEU A 12 2.37 10.25 -0.43
N ALA A 13 1.83 9.20 -1.05
CA ALA A 13 2.16 7.82 -0.72
C ALA A 13 3.65 7.52 -0.93
N ALA A 14 4.28 8.07 -1.97
CA ALA A 14 5.70 7.93 -2.24
C ALA A 14 6.56 8.64 -1.19
N CYS A 15 6.19 9.87 -0.81
CA CYS A 15 6.85 10.58 0.27
C CYS A 15 6.73 9.84 1.61
N VAL A 16 5.54 9.30 1.91
CA VAL A 16 5.32 8.48 3.10
C VAL A 16 6.15 7.20 3.06
N ALA A 17 6.25 6.52 1.91
CA ALA A 17 7.08 5.32 1.77
C ALA A 17 8.56 5.59 2.00
N MET A 18 9.08 6.70 1.44
CA MET A 18 10.45 7.13 1.65
C MET A 18 10.69 7.48 3.13
N ALA A 19 9.78 8.24 3.74
CA ALA A 19 9.87 8.59 5.15
C ALA A 19 9.83 7.34 6.05
N VAL A 20 8.87 6.44 5.83
CA VAL A 20 8.75 5.19 6.59
C VAL A 20 10.02 4.36 6.45
N SER A 21 10.59 4.24 5.25
CA SER A 21 11.81 3.46 5.01
C SER A 21 13.03 4.10 5.68
N PHE A 22 13.15 5.42 5.64
CA PHE A 22 14.28 6.17 6.22
C PHE A 22 14.21 6.22 7.75
N TYR A 23 13.02 6.46 8.30
CA TYR A 23 12.79 6.55 9.75
C TYR A 23 12.55 5.19 10.40
N ARG A 24 12.46 4.08 9.64
CA ARG A 24 12.17 2.74 10.18
C ARG A 24 13.09 2.36 11.33
N THR A 25 14.39 2.59 11.16
CA THR A 25 15.39 2.28 12.18
C THR A 25 15.20 3.12 13.44
N VAL A 26 14.86 4.40 13.29
CA VAL A 26 14.58 5.31 14.41
C VAL A 26 13.26 4.92 15.10
N LEU A 27 12.24 4.53 14.32
CA LEU A 27 10.96 4.06 14.84
C LEU A 27 11.14 2.76 15.65
N PHE A 28 11.99 1.84 15.21
CA PHE A 28 12.31 0.65 15.99
C PHE A 28 13.10 0.97 17.26
N GLN A 29 13.94 2.00 17.27
CA GLN A 29 14.60 2.47 18.49
C GLN A 29 13.63 3.08 19.51
N ILE A 30 12.58 3.75 19.04
CA ILE A 30 11.58 4.40 19.91
C ILE A 30 10.52 3.41 20.40
N TYR A 31 9.97 2.59 19.51
CA TYR A 31 8.83 1.71 19.79
C TYR A 31 9.23 0.26 20.07
N GLY A 32 10.53 -0.06 20.00
CA GLY A 32 11.07 -1.41 20.15
C GLY A 32 11.09 -2.20 18.84
N PHE A 33 12.08 -3.09 18.70
CA PHE A 33 12.23 -3.95 17.52
C PHE A 33 11.09 -4.94 17.33
N ASP A 34 10.34 -5.23 18.39
CA ASP A 34 9.17 -6.11 18.38
C ASP A 34 7.87 -5.37 18.02
N SER A 35 7.96 -4.09 17.63
CA SER A 35 6.80 -3.27 17.32
C SER A 35 6.10 -3.74 16.04
N VAL A 36 4.96 -4.38 16.21
CA VAL A 36 4.08 -4.85 15.12
C VAL A 36 3.70 -3.70 14.18
N ILE A 37 3.44 -2.51 14.72
CA ILE A 37 3.06 -1.33 13.92
C ILE A 37 4.19 -0.95 12.97
N VAL A 38 5.43 -0.84 13.48
CA VAL A 38 6.60 -0.47 12.66
C VAL A 38 6.96 -1.58 11.67
N GLY A 39 6.69 -2.84 12.03
CA GLY A 39 6.80 -4.01 11.16
C GLY A 39 5.85 -3.97 9.96
N CYS A 40 4.59 -3.61 10.19
CA CYS A 40 3.50 -3.62 9.19
C CYS A 40 3.51 -2.44 8.21
N LEU A 41 4.10 -1.30 8.61
CA LEU A 41 4.08 -0.04 7.83
C LEU A 41 4.59 -0.19 6.38
N PRO A 42 5.69 -0.90 6.09
CA PRO A 42 6.17 -1.10 4.73
C PRO A 42 5.13 -1.76 3.82
N ASN A 43 4.45 -2.81 4.30
CA ASN A 43 3.49 -3.57 3.50
C ASN A 43 2.19 -2.82 3.27
N PHE A 44 1.67 -2.14 4.29
CA PHE A 44 0.56 -1.20 4.12
C PHE A 44 0.87 -0.14 3.05
N THR A 45 2.06 0.45 3.11
CA THR A 45 2.48 1.51 2.19
C THR A 45 2.73 0.99 0.77
N ALA A 46 3.23 -0.23 0.64
CA ALA A 46 3.43 -0.89 -0.64
C ALA A 46 2.09 -1.14 -1.38
N VAL A 47 1.06 -1.62 -0.67
CA VAL A 47 -0.29 -1.78 -1.25
C VAL A 47 -0.84 -0.45 -1.77
N LEU A 48 -0.65 0.63 -0.99
CA LEU A 48 -1.02 1.99 -1.38
C LEU A 48 -0.34 2.42 -2.70
N LEU A 49 0.98 2.27 -2.77
CA LEU A 49 1.76 2.65 -3.95
C LEU A 49 1.37 1.83 -5.18
N ILE A 50 1.38 0.50 -5.07
CA ILE A 50 1.09 -0.40 -6.19
C ILE A 50 -0.32 -0.11 -6.73
N SER A 51 -1.31 0.03 -5.86
CA SER A 51 -2.68 0.29 -6.26
C SER A 51 -2.83 1.66 -6.95
N LEU A 52 -2.18 2.70 -6.44
CA LEU A 52 -2.23 4.04 -7.04
C LEU A 52 -1.50 4.09 -8.39
N ILE A 53 -0.37 3.38 -8.52
CA ILE A 53 0.34 3.21 -9.80
C ILE A 53 -0.57 2.54 -10.83
N PHE A 54 -1.22 1.42 -10.46
CA PHE A 54 -2.16 0.74 -11.37
C PHE A 54 -3.35 1.61 -11.77
N ASN A 55 -3.87 2.42 -10.84
CA ASN A 55 -4.95 3.35 -11.15
C ASN A 55 -4.51 4.43 -12.16
N LEU A 56 -3.28 4.93 -12.04
CA LEU A 56 -2.73 5.96 -12.93
C LEU A 56 -2.30 5.41 -14.30
N ALA A 57 -1.80 4.18 -14.35
CA ALA A 57 -1.40 3.52 -15.59
C ALA A 57 -2.59 3.20 -16.51
N LYS A 58 -3.81 3.07 -15.98
CA LYS A 58 -5.01 2.86 -16.79
C LYS A 58 -5.42 4.13 -17.53
N LYS A 59 -5.20 4.12 -18.85
CA LYS A 59 -5.48 5.22 -19.79
C LYS A 59 -6.95 5.65 -19.86
N SER A 60 -7.90 4.78 -19.50
CA SER A 60 -9.34 5.11 -19.39
C SER A 60 -9.79 5.12 -17.93
N LYS A 61 -9.88 6.34 -17.34
CA LYS A 61 -10.36 6.56 -15.96
C LYS A 61 -11.85 6.21 -15.75
N LYS A 62 -12.61 5.98 -16.82
CA LYS A 62 -14.06 5.72 -16.72
C LYS A 62 -14.37 4.29 -16.26
N ASP A 63 -13.45 3.35 -16.48
CA ASP A 63 -13.62 1.91 -16.20
C ASP A 63 -12.71 1.35 -15.09
N SER A 64 -11.92 2.18 -14.40
CA SER A 64 -11.16 1.70 -13.24
C SER A 64 -12.08 1.51 -12.04
N ASN A 65 -12.69 0.32 -11.93
CA ASN A 65 -13.44 -0.07 -10.74
C ASN A 65 -12.50 0.01 -9.51
N PRO A 66 -12.79 0.88 -8.51
CA PRO A 66 -11.99 1.03 -7.30
C PRO A 66 -11.69 -0.28 -6.59
N LEU A 67 -12.67 -1.19 -6.58
CA LEU A 67 -12.54 -2.52 -5.98
C LEU A 67 -11.45 -3.33 -6.70
N LYS A 68 -11.47 -3.32 -8.04
CA LYS A 68 -10.49 -4.07 -8.85
C LYS A 68 -9.06 -3.55 -8.61
N VAL A 69 -8.89 -2.24 -8.50
CA VAL A 69 -7.58 -1.63 -8.24
C VAL A 69 -7.05 -2.01 -6.86
N SER A 70 -7.89 -1.88 -5.82
CA SER A 70 -7.55 -2.26 -4.44
C SER A 70 -7.22 -3.75 -4.32
N VAL A 71 -8.04 -4.63 -4.90
CA VAL A 71 -7.81 -6.07 -4.88
C VAL A 71 -6.53 -6.44 -5.62
N MET A 72 -6.22 -5.78 -6.75
CA MET A 72 -4.97 -6.03 -7.46
C MET A 72 -3.75 -5.68 -6.60
N GLY A 73 -3.69 -4.48 -6.00
CA GLY A 73 -2.54 -4.12 -5.18
C GLY A 73 -2.40 -4.96 -3.91
N THR A 74 -3.52 -5.29 -3.27
CA THR A 74 -3.56 -6.19 -2.10
C THR A 74 -3.09 -7.59 -2.48
N GLY A 75 -3.64 -8.14 -3.58
CA GLY A 75 -3.28 -9.46 -4.08
C GLY A 75 -1.81 -9.54 -4.48
N THR A 76 -1.24 -8.49 -5.07
CA THR A 76 0.21 -8.43 -5.37
C THR A 76 1.05 -8.55 -4.11
N MET A 77 0.73 -7.82 -3.03
CA MET A 77 1.51 -7.91 -1.79
C MET A 77 1.30 -9.22 -1.05
N VAL A 78 0.06 -9.72 -0.96
CA VAL A 78 -0.22 -11.04 -0.37
C VAL A 78 0.53 -12.14 -1.12
N PHE A 79 0.53 -12.10 -2.45
CA PHE A 79 1.27 -13.06 -3.27
C PHE A 79 2.79 -12.91 -3.11
N TYR A 80 3.29 -11.69 -2.98
CA TYR A 80 4.69 -11.42 -2.68
C TYR A 80 5.11 -12.04 -1.35
N GLU A 81 4.33 -11.87 -0.29
CA GLU A 81 4.61 -12.49 1.03
C GLU A 81 4.56 -14.03 0.99
N LEU A 82 3.64 -14.60 0.21
CA LEU A 82 3.61 -16.06 -0.01
C LEU A 82 4.83 -16.56 -0.78
N ILE A 83 5.40 -15.76 -1.70
CA ILE A 83 6.63 -16.12 -2.41
C ILE A 83 7.86 -15.92 -1.53
N GLN A 84 7.86 -14.94 -0.62
CA GLN A 84 9.00 -14.66 0.25
C GLN A 84 9.42 -15.88 1.07
N THR A 85 8.52 -16.81 1.38
CA THR A 85 8.87 -18.06 2.09
C THR A 85 9.85 -18.96 1.33
N PHE A 86 9.97 -18.78 0.01
CA PHE A 86 10.94 -19.49 -0.82
C PHE A 86 12.30 -18.77 -0.89
N ILE A 87 12.41 -17.57 -0.32
CA ILE A 87 13.65 -16.78 -0.26
C ILE A 87 14.36 -17.11 1.07
N GLN A 88 15.59 -17.61 0.99
CA GLN A 88 16.39 -17.91 2.18
C GLN A 88 16.56 -16.68 3.09
N GLY A 89 16.32 -16.87 4.39
CA GLY A 89 16.45 -15.82 5.40
C GLY A 89 15.23 -14.90 5.54
N ARG A 90 14.12 -15.19 4.85
CA ARG A 90 12.83 -14.50 5.03
C ARG A 90 11.83 -15.42 5.72
N THR A 91 11.08 -14.85 6.66
CA THR A 91 10.03 -15.54 7.41
C THR A 91 8.68 -15.03 6.97
N PHE A 92 7.71 -15.93 6.82
CA PHE A 92 6.31 -15.56 6.63
C PHE A 92 5.79 -14.82 7.87
N ASP A 93 5.23 -13.63 7.69
CA ASP A 93 4.58 -12.88 8.76
C ASP A 93 3.07 -12.69 8.45
N TRP A 94 2.22 -13.20 9.34
CA TRP A 94 0.78 -13.01 9.23
C TRP A 94 0.38 -11.55 9.39
N PHE A 95 1.11 -10.77 10.20
CA PHE A 95 0.83 -9.35 10.38
C PHE A 95 1.04 -8.57 9.08
N ASP A 96 1.97 -9.01 8.23
CA ASP A 96 2.21 -8.42 6.92
C ASP A 96 1.07 -8.67 5.92
N ILE A 97 0.46 -9.85 5.99
CA ILE A 97 -0.79 -10.15 5.26
C ILE A 97 -1.93 -9.26 5.75
N PHE A 98 -2.12 -9.14 7.07
CA PHE A 98 -3.15 -8.27 7.65
C PHE A 98 -2.94 -6.79 7.27
N ALA A 99 -1.70 -6.30 7.33
CA ALA A 99 -1.34 -4.94 6.94
C ALA A 99 -1.68 -4.68 5.46
N SER A 100 -1.41 -5.66 4.60
CA SER A 100 -1.74 -5.59 3.17
C SER A 100 -3.26 -5.52 2.94
N LEU A 101 -4.05 -6.32 3.65
CA LEU A 101 -5.52 -6.30 3.59
C LEU A 101 -6.07 -4.94 4.04
N ILE A 102 -5.58 -4.41 5.16
CA ILE A 102 -5.96 -3.08 5.67
C ILE A 102 -5.59 -1.99 4.65
N GLY A 103 -4.41 -2.08 4.05
CA GLY A 103 -3.98 -1.19 2.95
C GLY A 103 -4.93 -1.23 1.77
N GLY A 104 -5.40 -2.43 1.39
CA GLY A 104 -6.40 -2.63 0.36
C GLY A 104 -7.71 -1.91 0.65
N VAL A 105 -8.27 -2.12 1.83
CA VAL A 105 -9.52 -1.48 2.29
C VAL A 105 -9.37 0.05 2.29
N PHE A 106 -8.22 0.54 2.76
CA PHE A 106 -7.92 1.96 2.80
C PHE A 106 -7.86 2.58 1.39
N VAL A 107 -7.14 1.95 0.46
CA VAL A 107 -7.10 2.38 -0.95
C VAL A 107 -8.48 2.37 -1.58
N TYR A 108 -9.25 1.30 -1.36
CA TYR A 108 -10.61 1.21 -1.89
C TYR A 108 -11.46 2.39 -1.45
N THR A 109 -11.40 2.73 -0.16
CA THR A 109 -12.13 3.85 0.43
C THR A 109 -11.69 5.19 -0.17
N ILE A 110 -10.38 5.44 -0.32
CA ILE A 110 -9.86 6.66 -0.96
C ILE A 110 -10.35 6.78 -2.40
N LEU A 111 -10.25 5.70 -3.18
CA LEU A 111 -10.66 5.71 -4.59
C LEU A 111 -12.18 5.88 -4.73
N LEU A 112 -12.97 5.29 -3.82
CA LEU A 112 -14.42 5.46 -3.77
C LEU A 112 -14.80 6.92 -3.49
N MET A 113 -14.19 7.54 -2.49
CA MET A 113 -14.39 8.96 -2.16
C MET A 113 -13.96 9.89 -3.30
N ALA A 114 -12.83 9.59 -3.95
CA ALA A 114 -12.34 10.35 -5.11
C ALA A 114 -13.29 10.25 -6.32
N ARG A 115 -14.02 9.14 -6.46
CA ARG A 115 -15.00 8.94 -7.52
C ARG A 115 -16.34 9.64 -7.23
N GLN A 116 -16.81 9.63 -5.98
CA GLN A 116 -18.04 10.34 -5.59
C GLN A 116 -17.95 11.86 -5.77
N LYS A 117 -16.73 12.44 -5.74
CA LYS A 117 -16.50 13.88 -5.99
C LYS A 117 -16.38 14.27 -7.47
N ASN A 118 -16.47 13.33 -8.42
CA ASN A 118 -16.44 13.58 -9.87
C ASN A 118 -17.77 13.21 -10.52
#